data_AF-A0A972GIF2-F1
#
_entry.id   AF-A0A972GIF2-F1
#
_cell.length_a   1.000
_cell.length_b   1.000
_cell.length_c   1.000
_cell.angle_alpha   90.00
_cell.angle_beta   90.00
_cell.angle_gamma   90.00
#
_symmetry.space_group_name_H-M   'P 1'
#
loop_
_entity.id
_entity.type
_entity.pdbx_description
1 polymer ?
#
loop_
_entity_poly.entity_id
_entity_poly.type
_entity_poly.pdbx_seq_one_letter_code
_entity_poly.pdbx_strand_id
1 'polypeptide(L)'
;MIQRAVQLAGDAPINVSHLPSWMVSSAHALSTYPMALPDKGIRLEAVEQGLIKQALKRAHGNKSKAAALLGLTRHTLLYRMEKYGISAPERD
;
A
#
# COMPACT_ATOMS: atom_id res chain seq x y z
N MET A 1 -15.13 -17.53 -29.14
CA MET A 1 -15.13 -16.22 -29.82
C MET A 1 -14.16 -15.27 -29.10
N ILE A 2 -12.86 -15.33 -29.43
CA ILE A 2 -11.80 -14.45 -28.88
C ILE A 2 -11.20 -13.59 -30.02
N GLN A 3 -12.04 -13.15 -30.96
CA GLN A 3 -11.58 -12.55 -32.22
C GLN A 3 -12.07 -11.11 -32.47
N ARG A 4 -12.68 -10.43 -31.49
CA ARG A 4 -13.17 -9.06 -31.73
C ARG A 4 -13.24 -8.15 -30.50
N ALA A 5 -12.13 -8.02 -29.79
CA ALA A 5 -11.94 -6.96 -28.78
C ALA A 5 -10.69 -6.10 -29.07
N VAL A 6 -10.22 -6.12 -30.33
CA VAL A 6 -9.11 -5.30 -30.85
C VAL A 6 -9.65 -4.21 -31.78
N GLN A 7 -10.75 -3.56 -31.39
CA GLN A 7 -11.29 -2.48 -32.20
C GLN A 7 -12.08 -1.51 -31.33
N LEU A 8 -11.37 -0.69 -30.53
CA LEU A 8 -11.76 0.65 -30.05
C LEU A 8 -10.83 1.15 -28.92
N ALA A 9 -9.52 0.99 -29.08
CA ALA A 9 -8.57 1.77 -28.29
C ALA A 9 -7.47 2.19 -29.25
N GLY A 10 -7.47 3.47 -29.60
CA GLY A 10 -6.31 4.11 -30.19
C GLY A 10 -5.10 3.92 -29.29
N ASP A 11 -3.93 4.21 -29.86
CA ASP A 11 -2.56 3.98 -29.40
C ASP A 11 -2.20 4.57 -28.01
N ALA A 12 -2.97 4.24 -26.98
CA ALA A 12 -2.79 4.70 -25.62
C ALA A 12 -2.49 3.49 -24.72
N PRO A 13 -1.47 3.57 -23.83
CA PRO A 13 -1.18 2.50 -22.90
C PRO A 13 -2.41 2.23 -22.03
N ILE A 14 -2.83 0.96 -21.97
CA ILE A 14 -3.96 0.52 -21.16
C ILE A 14 -3.62 0.79 -19.69
N ASN A 15 -4.30 1.76 -19.08
CA ASN A 15 -4.17 2.06 -17.65
C ASN A 15 -5.05 1.11 -16.83
N VAL A 16 -4.64 0.82 -15.59
CA VAL A 16 -5.37 0.02 -14.59
C VAL A 16 -6.82 0.49 -14.41
N SER A 17 -7.08 1.79 -14.61
CA SER A 17 -8.43 2.39 -14.57
C SER A 17 -9.39 1.88 -15.65
N HIS A 18 -8.89 1.19 -16.69
CA HIS A 18 -9.70 0.63 -17.78
C HIS A 18 -9.99 -0.87 -17.59
N LEU A 19 -9.47 -1.49 -16.53
CA LEU A 19 -9.72 -2.91 -16.26
C LEU A 19 -10.97 -3.09 -15.39
N PRO A 20 -11.82 -4.08 -15.71
CA PRO A 20 -12.97 -4.39 -14.90
C PRO A 20 -12.53 -4.89 -13.50
N SER A 21 -13.32 -4.53 -12.48
CA SER A 21 -13.00 -4.69 -11.06
C SER A 21 -12.58 -6.10 -10.64
N TRP A 22 -13.15 -7.14 -11.26
CA TRP A 22 -12.82 -8.54 -10.99
C TRP A 22 -11.39 -8.93 -11.41
N MET A 23 -10.75 -8.20 -12.32
CA MET A 23 -9.36 -8.43 -12.74
C MET A 23 -8.36 -7.67 -11.86
N VAL A 24 -8.77 -6.51 -11.35
CA VAL A 24 -7.98 -5.66 -10.45
C VAL A 24 -7.78 -6.34 -9.09
N SER A 25 -8.80 -7.03 -8.56
CA SER A 25 -8.71 -7.75 -7.28
C SER A 25 -7.67 -8.88 -7.28
N SER A 26 -7.56 -9.63 -8.38
CA SER A 26 -6.61 -10.73 -8.51
C SER A 26 -5.17 -10.25 -8.67
N ALA A 27 -4.96 -9.12 -9.36
CA ALA A 27 -3.65 -8.49 -9.48
C ALA A 27 -3.16 -7.85 -8.17
N HIS A 28 -4.08 -7.35 -7.33
CA HIS A 28 -3.74 -6.76 -6.03
C HIS A 28 -3.17 -7.81 -5.05
N ALA A 29 -3.62 -9.07 -5.15
CA ALA A 29 -3.10 -10.17 -4.35
C ALA A 29 -1.64 -10.56 -4.67
N LEU A 30 -1.13 -10.17 -5.85
CA LEU A 30 0.22 -10.46 -6.33
C LEU A 30 1.13 -9.22 -6.36
N SER A 31 0.64 -8.05 -5.96
CA SER A 31 1.37 -6.80 -6.13
C SER A 31 2.48 -6.63 -5.08
N THR A 32 3.61 -7.25 -5.37
CA THR A 32 4.91 -6.61 -5.18
C THR A 32 4.90 -5.33 -6.02
N TYR A 33 4.29 -4.30 -5.44
CA TYR A 33 4.33 -2.87 -5.72
C TYR A 33 4.72 -2.35 -7.12
N PRO A 34 3.81 -1.59 -7.75
CA PRO A 34 4.23 -0.42 -8.50
C PRO A 34 3.46 0.81 -8.00
N MET A 35 3.89 1.46 -6.89
CA MET A 35 3.59 2.90 -6.83
C MET A 35 4.42 3.55 -7.92
N ALA A 36 3.75 4.23 -8.85
CA ALA A 36 4.38 5.23 -9.68
C ALA A 36 4.81 6.40 -8.79
N LEU A 37 6.10 6.75 -8.85
CA LEU A 37 6.62 7.93 -8.18
C LEU A 37 6.09 9.18 -8.92
N PRO A 38 5.42 10.13 -8.25
CA PRO A 38 4.96 11.37 -8.88
C PRO A 38 6.13 12.22 -9.39
N ASP A 39 5.91 13.05 -10.42
CA ASP A 39 6.95 13.95 -10.97
C ASP A 39 7.52 14.93 -9.93
N LYS A 40 6.71 15.31 -8.93
CA LYS A 40 7.12 16.19 -7.82
C LYS A 40 7.84 15.43 -6.69
N GLY A 41 8.00 14.12 -6.81
CA GLY A 41 8.55 13.24 -5.78
C GLY A 41 7.58 12.98 -4.61
N ILE A 42 8.09 12.29 -3.59
CA ILE A 42 7.39 12.03 -2.32
C ILE A 42 8.30 12.30 -1.12
N ARG A 43 7.70 12.67 0.01
CA ARG A 43 8.39 12.63 1.30
C ARG A 43 8.27 11.23 1.87
N LEU A 44 9.33 10.44 1.73
CA LEU A 44 9.36 9.04 2.17
C LEU A 44 8.99 8.90 3.66
N GLU A 45 9.45 9.83 4.50
CA GLU A 45 9.12 9.84 5.94
C GLU A 45 7.62 10.01 6.18
N ALA A 46 6.92 10.85 5.40
CA ALA A 46 5.49 11.03 5.55
C ALA A 46 4.71 9.77 5.14
N VAL A 47 5.16 9.10 4.07
CA VAL A 47 4.59 7.82 3.63
C VAL A 47 4.81 6.76 4.71
N GLU A 48 6.03 6.65 5.23
CA GLU A 48 6.38 5.71 6.28
C GLU A 48 5.57 5.94 7.56
N GLN A 49 5.46 7.18 8.05
CA GLN A 49 4.63 7.53 9.19
C GLN A 49 3.15 7.16 8.97
N GLY A 50 2.63 7.43 7.77
CA GLY A 50 1.27 7.06 7.38
C GLY A 50 1.05 5.54 7.46
N LEU A 51 1.98 4.76 6.92
CA LEU A 51 1.92 3.30 6.96
C LEU A 51 2.00 2.75 8.39
N ILE A 52 2.87 3.31 9.24
CA ILE A 52 2.97 2.93 10.66
C ILE A 52 1.64 3.18 11.37
N LYS A 53 1.04 4.36 11.21
CA LYS A 53 -0.25 4.70 11.83
C LYS A 53 -1.38 3.79 11.34
N GLN A 54 -1.44 3.50 10.05
CA GLN A 54 -2.44 2.59 9.48
C GLN A 54 -2.27 1.16 9.99
N ALA A 55 -1.04 0.66 10.05
CA ALA A 55 -0.75 -0.67 10.59
C ALA A 55 -1.14 -0.78 12.07
N LEU A 56 -0.82 0.23 12.89
CA LEU A 56 -1.23 0.28 14.29
C LEU A 56 -2.74 0.30 14.46
N LYS A 57 -3.46 1.09 13.63
CA LYS A 57 -4.93 1.12 13.64
C LYS A 57 -5.52 -0.24 13.28
N ARG A 58 -5.06 -0.87 12.20
CA ARG A 58 -5.52 -2.22 11.77
C ARG A 58 -5.19 -3.30 12.79
N ALA A 59 -4.10 -3.13 13.53
CA ALA A 59 -3.67 -4.05 14.57
C ALA A 59 -4.29 -3.76 15.95
N HIS A 60 -5.19 -2.77 16.07
CA HIS A 60 -5.77 -2.34 17.35
C HIS A 60 -4.70 -2.07 18.42
N GLY A 61 -3.66 -1.33 18.04
CA GLY A 61 -2.53 -1.00 18.92
C GLY A 61 -1.53 -2.15 19.16
N ASN A 62 -1.78 -3.37 18.66
CA ASN A 62 -0.85 -4.49 18.79
C ASN A 62 0.39 -4.28 17.88
N LYS A 63 1.49 -3.89 18.52
CA LYS A 63 2.75 -3.53 17.83
C LYS A 63 3.37 -4.72 17.08
N SER A 64 3.25 -5.94 17.58
CA SER A 64 3.76 -7.13 16.89
C SER A 64 2.98 -7.42 15.61
N LYS A 65 1.63 -7.35 15.68
CA LYS A 65 0.78 -7.50 14.49
C LYS A 65 0.98 -6.36 13.49
N ALA A 66 1.12 -5.12 13.96
CA ALA A 66 1.42 -3.97 13.10
C ALA A 66 2.76 -4.12 12.37
N ALA A 67 3.80 -4.62 13.07
CA ALA A 67 5.10 -4.86 12.46
C ALA A 67 5.02 -5.94 11.37
N ALA A 68 4.29 -7.03 11.64
CA ALA A 68 4.06 -8.09 10.66
C ALA A 68 3.35 -7.59 9.39
N LEU A 69 2.35 -6.71 9.53
CA LEU A 69 1.67 -6.08 8.38
C LEU A 69 2.60 -5.25 7.49
N LEU A 70 3.69 -4.73 8.06
CA LEU A 70 4.68 -3.91 7.35
C LEU A 70 5.91 -4.73 6.92
N GLY A 71 5.96 -6.03 7.19
CA GLY A 71 7.13 -6.87 6.93
C GLY A 71 8.35 -6.49 7.79
N LEU A 72 8.13 -5.89 8.96
CA LEU A 72 9.17 -5.43 9.87
C LEU A 72 9.27 -6.34 11.10
N THR A 73 10.44 -6.36 11.73
CA THR A 73 10.55 -6.88 13.10
C THR A 73 9.86 -5.91 14.06
N ARG A 74 9.38 -6.43 15.21
CA ARG A 74 8.82 -5.59 16.28
C ARG A 74 9.80 -4.51 16.73
N HIS A 75 11.09 -4.84 16.84
CA HIS A 75 12.12 -3.90 17.25
C HIS A 75 12.28 -2.74 16.25
N THR A 76 12.31 -3.05 14.95
CA THR A 76 12.37 -2.03 13.89
C THR A 76 11.16 -1.10 13.93
N LEU A 77 9.96 -1.64 14.17
CA LEU A 77 8.76 -0.81 14.30
C LEU A 77 8.88 0.15 15.49
N LEU A 78 9.31 -0.34 16.66
CA LEU A 78 9.46 0.48 17.86
C LEU A 78 10.44 1.62 17.66
N TYR A 79 11.60 1.33 17.07
CA TYR A 79 12.60 2.36 16.75
C TYR A 79 12.02 3.44 15.83
N ARG A 80 11.26 3.06 14.79
CA ARG A 80 10.60 4.03 13.90
C ARG A 80 9.51 4.82 14.59
N MET A 81 8.74 4.18 15.48
CA MET A 81 7.74 4.87 16.29
C MET A 81 8.38 5.94 17.18
N GLU A 82 9.51 5.63 17.82
CA GLU A 82 10.27 6.59 18.62
C GLU A 82 10.82 7.73 17.75
N LYS A 83 11.48 7.39 16.64
CA LYS A 83 12.03 8.36 15.68
C LYS A 83 10.98 9.38 15.20
N TYR A 84 9.74 8.95 15.02
CA TYR A 84 8.66 9.79 14.50
C TYR A 84 7.66 10.27 15.56
N GLY A 85 7.90 9.98 16.85
CA GLY A 85 6.98 10.36 17.93
C GLY A 85 5.58 9.76 17.80
N ILE A 86 5.46 8.53 17.30
CA ILE A 86 4.18 7.85 17.09
C ILE A 86 3.84 6.96 18.29
N SER A 87 2.74 7.26 18.96
CA SER A 87 2.14 6.39 19.98
C SER A 87 1.07 5.48 19.38
N ALA A 88 0.87 4.30 19.98
CA ALA A 88 -0.22 3.42 19.56
C ALA A 88 -1.57 3.99 20.06
N PRO A 89 -2.66 3.82 19.30
CA PRO A 89 -3.99 4.16 19.79
C PRO A 89 -4.32 3.30 21.02
N GLU A 90 -5.01 3.90 22.00
CA GLU A 90 -5.52 3.19 23.17
C GLU A 90 -6.47 2.06 22.74
N ARG A 91 -6.47 0.97 23.51
CA ARG A 91 -7.34 -0.18 23.28
C ARG A 91 -8.66 0.12 23.98
N ASP A 92 -9.64 0.65 23.25
CA ASP A 92 -11.06 0.61 23.65
C ASP A 92 -11.52 -0.85 23.82
#